data_AF-A0A1R3H3C2-F1
#
_entry.id   AF-A0A1R3H3C2-F1
#
_cell.length_a   1.000
_cell.length_b   1.000
_cell.length_c   1.000
_cell.angle_alpha   90.00
_cell.angle_beta   90.00
_cell.angle_gamma   90.00
#
_symmetry.space_group_name_H-M   'P 1'
#
loop_
_entity.id
_entity.type
_entity.pdbx_description
1 polymer ?
#
loop_
_entity_poly.entity_id
_entity_poly.type
_entity_poly.pdbx_seq_one_letter_code
_entity_poly.pdbx_strand_id
1 'polypeptide(L)'
;MSSVAKKGFQKYLLQLQRHPLRTKALTAAVLSGISDTVSQKLSGIPKLQLRRLVLKMLLGFVYLGPIGHYMYLLLDKFFKGKKDPKTVAKKVILEQLSVSPLNNLLFMIYYGFIIERRPWMDVKARVKKEYPKVQMTAWTGNISESASKIYGIA
;
A
#
# COMPACT_ATOMS: atom_id res chain seq x y z
N MET A 1 -16.92 14.83 23.99
CA MET A 1 -16.28 13.78 23.17
C MET A 1 -15.15 14.28 22.26
N SER A 2 -15.18 15.54 21.78
CA SER A 2 -14.14 16.11 20.90
C SER A 2 -12.74 16.26 21.54
N SER A 3 -12.64 16.48 22.86
CA SER A 3 -11.33 16.68 23.51
C SER A 3 -10.50 15.41 23.66
N VAL A 4 -11.15 14.26 23.89
CA VAL A 4 -10.47 12.95 24.01
C VAL A 4 -9.94 12.51 22.64
N ALA A 5 -10.75 12.66 21.59
CA ALA A 5 -10.33 12.39 20.22
C ALA A 5 -9.16 13.27 19.79
N LYS A 6 -9.21 14.58 20.08
CA LYS A 6 -8.09 15.51 19.81
C LYS A 6 -6.82 15.11 20.56
N LYS A 7 -6.92 14.78 21.86
CA LYS A 7 -5.76 14.32 22.66
C LYS A 7 -5.18 13.00 22.13
N GLY A 8 -6.03 12.07 21.72
CA GLY A 8 -5.60 10.80 21.10
C GLY A 8 -4.87 11.03 19.77
N PHE A 9 -5.41 11.90 18.92
CA PHE A 9 -4.79 12.26 17.64
C PHE A 9 -3.43 12.94 17.83
N GLN A 10 -3.31 13.87 18.79
CA GLN A 10 -2.04 14.50 19.11
C GLN A 10 -0.99 13.49 19.59
N LYS A 11 -1.38 12.53 20.44
CA LYS A 11 -0.48 11.45 20.87
C LYS A 11 -0.04 10.56 19.70
N TYR A 12 -0.96 10.24 18.78
CA TYR A 12 -0.63 9.51 17.55
C TYR A 12 0.38 10.27 16.70
N LEU A 13 0.16 11.57 16.46
CA LEU A 13 1.07 12.41 15.69
C LEU A 13 2.46 12.51 16.33
N LEU A 14 2.50 12.63 17.67
CA LEU A 14 3.76 12.65 18.42
C LEU A 14 4.52 11.31 18.28
N GLN A 15 3.82 10.19 18.32
CA GLN A 15 4.40 8.86 18.09
C GLN A 15 4.84 8.66 16.64
N LEU A 16 4.12 9.23 15.68
CA LEU A 16 4.49 9.22 14.26
C LEU A 16 5.78 10.01 14.01
N GLN A 17 6.01 11.10 14.75
CA GLN A 17 7.25 11.86 14.67
C GLN A 17 8.41 11.17 15.39
N ARG A 18 8.20 10.63 16.61
CA ARG A 18 9.27 10.00 17.40
C ARG A 18 9.69 8.63 16.88
N HIS A 19 8.74 7.82 16.41
CA HIS A 19 8.98 6.45 15.95
C HIS A 19 8.28 6.19 14.60
N PRO A 20 8.70 6.86 13.52
CA PRO A 20 7.98 6.86 12.24
C PRO A 20 7.81 5.45 11.65
N LEU A 21 8.84 4.61 11.72
CA LEU A 21 8.78 3.24 11.20
C LEU A 21 7.78 2.36 11.96
N ARG A 22 7.85 2.37 13.30
CA ARG A 22 6.98 1.54 14.15
C ARG A 22 5.53 1.96 14.02
N THR A 23 5.27 3.27 14.08
CA THR A 23 3.90 3.81 14.01
C THR A 23 3.28 3.53 12.65
N LYS A 24 4.00 3.74 11.54
CA LYS A 24 3.50 3.42 10.19
C LYS A 24 3.25 1.93 10.00
N ALA A 25 4.16 1.07 10.47
CA ALA A 25 4.01 -0.37 10.38
C ALA A 25 2.78 -0.88 11.16
N LEU A 26 2.58 -0.40 12.40
CA LEU A 26 1.41 -0.76 13.21
C LEU A 26 0.11 -0.27 12.58
N THR A 27 0.07 0.98 12.10
CA THR A 27 -1.08 1.52 11.38
C THR A 27 -1.42 0.69 10.14
N ALA A 28 -0.41 0.33 9.33
CA ALA A 28 -0.60 -0.50 8.14
C ALA A 28 -1.10 -1.92 8.48
N ALA A 29 -0.62 -2.51 9.58
CA ALA A 29 -1.09 -3.81 10.06
C ALA A 29 -2.57 -3.77 10.47
N VAL A 30 -2.97 -2.76 11.25
CA VAL A 30 -4.35 -2.57 11.69
C VAL A 30 -5.29 -2.35 10.50
N LEU A 31 -4.93 -1.45 9.59
CA LEU A 31 -5.72 -1.18 8.38
C LEU A 31 -5.87 -2.43 7.51
N SER A 32 -4.78 -3.19 7.33
CA SER A 32 -4.80 -4.45 6.57
C SER A 32 -5.69 -5.51 7.23
N GLY A 33 -5.67 -5.58 8.57
CA GLY A 33 -6.53 -6.49 9.33
C GLY A 33 -8.01 -6.15 9.23
N ILE A 34 -8.35 -4.86 9.33
CA ILE A 34 -9.73 -4.38 9.14
C ILE A 34 -10.19 -4.65 7.71
N SER A 35 -9.36 -4.29 6.72
CA SER A 35 -9.65 -4.53 5.29
C SER A 35 -9.94 -6.00 5.00
N ASP A 36 -9.13 -6.91 5.54
CA ASP A 36 -9.35 -8.34 5.33
C ASP A 36 -10.60 -8.84 6.06
N THR A 37 -10.85 -8.40 7.29
CA THR A 37 -12.05 -8.78 8.05
C THR A 37 -13.31 -8.38 7.29
N VAL A 38 -13.35 -7.16 6.75
CA VAL A 38 -14.45 -6.67 5.92
C VAL A 38 -14.55 -7.49 4.62
N SER A 39 -13.43 -7.73 3.93
CA SER A 39 -13.40 -8.52 2.69
C SER A 39 -13.91 -9.95 2.88
N GLN A 40 -13.54 -10.62 3.98
CA GLN A 40 -14.00 -11.96 4.30
C GLN A 40 -15.52 -12.00 4.57
N LYS A 41 -16.04 -11.01 5.29
CA LYS A 41 -17.48 -10.87 5.52
C LYS A 41 -18.27 -10.62 4.23
N LEU A 42 -17.79 -9.72 3.38
CA LEU A 42 -18.40 -9.43 2.08
C LEU A 42 -18.34 -10.62 1.11
N SER A 43 -17.32 -11.48 1.25
CA SER A 43 -17.18 -12.70 0.44
C SER A 43 -18.05 -13.87 0.96
N GLY A 44 -18.85 -13.68 2.01
CA GLY A 44 -19.73 -14.71 2.55
C GLY A 44 -19.01 -15.84 3.31
N ILE A 45 -17.78 -15.61 3.79
CA ILE A 45 -17.04 -16.66 4.51
C ILE A 45 -17.67 -16.82 5.93
N PRO A 46 -18.19 -18.01 6.29
CA PRO A 46 -18.96 -18.19 7.52
C PRO A 46 -18.12 -18.12 8.81
N LYS A 47 -16.82 -18.42 8.72
CA LYS A 47 -15.86 -18.33 9.83
C LYS A 47 -14.65 -17.52 9.42
N LEU A 48 -14.26 -16.55 10.25
CA LEU A 48 -13.10 -15.70 10.01
C LEU A 48 -11.84 -16.57 9.89
N GLN A 49 -11.17 -16.48 8.74
CA GLN A 49 -9.91 -17.15 8.46
C GLN A 49 -8.77 -16.40 9.16
N LEU A 50 -8.51 -16.73 10.43
CA LEU A 50 -7.48 -16.08 11.24
C LEU A 50 -6.08 -16.13 10.61
N ARG A 51 -5.72 -17.22 9.94
CA ARG A 51 -4.44 -17.30 9.23
C ARG A 51 -4.32 -16.24 8.13
N ARG A 52 -5.36 -16.07 7.31
CA ARG A 52 -5.41 -15.06 6.23
C ARG A 52 -5.29 -13.66 6.80
N LEU A 53 -6.03 -13.41 7.89
CA LEU A 53 -5.99 -12.15 8.63
C LEU A 53 -4.57 -11.85 9.13
N VAL A 54 -3.95 -12.77 9.86
CA VAL A 54 -2.60 -12.60 10.42
C VAL A 54 -1.58 -12.38 9.31
N LEU A 55 -1.61 -13.17 8.23
CA LEU A 55 -0.66 -12.99 7.13
C LEU A 55 -0.80 -11.64 6.43
N LYS A 56 -2.02 -11.11 6.31
CA LYS A 56 -2.25 -9.75 5.78
C LYS A 56 -1.83 -8.65 6.73
N MET A 57 -2.06 -8.83 8.03
CA MET A 57 -1.55 -7.90 9.04
C MET A 57 -0.02 -7.87 9.04
N LEU A 58 0.63 -9.03 8.91
CA LEU A 58 2.09 -9.14 8.77
C LEU A 58 2.59 -8.52 7.46
N LEU A 59 1.88 -8.72 6.35
CA LEU A 59 2.18 -8.04 5.09
C LEU A 59 2.09 -6.51 5.28
N GLY A 60 1.03 -5.99 5.90
CA GLY A 60 0.93 -4.57 6.23
C GLY A 60 2.07 -4.07 7.11
N PHE A 61 2.43 -4.85 8.12
CA PHE A 61 3.48 -4.50 9.08
C PHE A 61 4.88 -4.47 8.45
N VAL A 62 5.27 -5.54 7.74
CA VAL A 62 6.63 -5.77 7.26
C VAL A 62 6.85 -5.19 5.85
N TYR A 63 5.84 -5.24 5.00
CA TYR A 63 5.96 -4.83 3.61
C TYR A 63 5.58 -3.35 3.46
N LEU A 64 4.37 -2.94 3.84
CA LEU A 64 3.92 -1.56 3.62
C LEU A 64 4.65 -0.51 4.49
N GLY A 65 5.02 -0.83 5.73
CA GLY A 65 5.68 0.13 6.63
C GLY A 65 7.14 0.44 6.25
N PRO A 66 8.05 -0.55 6.32
CA PRO A 66 9.48 -0.36 6.06
C PRO A 66 9.81 -0.07 4.60
N ILE A 67 9.26 -0.84 3.65
CA ILE A 67 9.66 -0.75 2.23
C ILE A 67 9.32 0.62 1.66
N GLY A 68 8.12 1.14 1.95
CA GLY A 68 7.73 2.50 1.54
C GLY A 68 8.65 3.58 2.12
N HIS A 69 9.13 3.41 3.35
CA HIS A 69 10.06 4.36 3.96
C HIS A 69 11.43 4.36 3.28
N TYR A 70 12.00 3.17 3.04
CA TYR A 70 13.32 3.04 2.41
C TYR A 70 13.31 3.39 0.92
N MET A 71 12.22 3.09 0.19
CA MET A 71 12.06 3.52 -1.20
C MET A 71 12.11 5.04 -1.33
N TYR A 72 11.42 5.76 -0.44
CA TYR A 72 11.40 7.22 -0.46
C TYR A 72 12.78 7.81 -0.16
N LEU A 73 13.51 7.23 0.78
CA LEU A 73 14.91 7.61 1.08
C LEU A 73 15.84 7.36 -0.12
N LEU A 74 15.67 6.25 -0.84
CA LEU A 74 16.42 5.93 -2.06
C LEU A 74 16.12 6.93 -3.19
N LEU A 75 14.85 7.25 -3.41
CA LEU A 75 14.41 8.24 -4.39
C LEU A 75 14.95 9.64 -4.07
N ASP A 76 14.94 10.04 -2.80
CA ASP A 76 15.52 11.32 -2.41
C ASP A 76 17.03 11.37 -2.59
N LYS A 77 17.74 10.27 -2.36
CA LYS A 77 19.18 10.17 -2.63
C LYS A 77 19.50 10.21 -4.13
N PHE A 78 18.73 9.51 -4.96
CA PHE A 78 18.94 9.47 -6.42
C PHE A 78 18.73 10.83 -7.09
N PHE A 79 17.75 11.60 -6.62
CA PHE A 79 17.43 12.93 -7.14
C PHE A 79 18.03 14.08 -6.33
N LYS A 80 19.03 13.80 -5.49
CA LYS A 80 19.78 14.80 -4.70
C LYS A 80 18.89 15.72 -3.86
N GLY A 81 17.75 15.22 -3.36
CA GLY A 81 16.80 16.00 -2.56
C GLY A 81 16.14 17.16 -3.30
N LYS A 82 16.26 17.26 -4.63
CA LYS A 82 15.59 18.30 -5.42
C LYS A 82 14.07 18.07 -5.39
N LYS A 83 13.34 19.14 -5.05
CA LYS A 83 11.87 19.15 -4.92
C LYS A 83 11.21 20.04 -5.98
N ASP A 84 11.92 20.39 -7.05
CA ASP A 84 11.31 21.14 -8.13
C ASP A 84 10.20 20.32 -8.81
N PRO A 85 9.10 20.96 -9.27
CA PRO A 85 7.94 20.24 -9.81
C PRO A 85 8.29 19.29 -10.96
N LYS A 86 9.27 19.65 -11.80
CA LYS A 86 9.73 18.82 -12.93
C LYS A 86 10.42 17.55 -12.44
N THR A 87 11.30 17.65 -11.43
CA THR A 87 11.95 16.49 -10.80
C THR A 87 10.94 15.60 -10.09
N VAL A 88 9.96 16.17 -9.39
CA VAL A 88 8.88 15.40 -8.74
C VAL A 88 8.04 14.65 -9.78
N ALA A 89 7.66 15.29 -10.89
CA ALA A 89 6.93 14.63 -11.97
C ALA A 89 7.73 13.46 -12.57
N LYS A 90 9.03 13.65 -12.81
CA LYS A 90 9.92 12.57 -13.30
C LYS A 90 10.04 11.41 -12.30
N LYS A 91 10.16 11.70 -11.00
CA LYS A 91 10.14 10.69 -9.93
C LYS A 91 8.88 9.85 -10.00
N VAL A 92 7.72 10.50 -10.05
CA VAL A 92 6.41 9.84 -10.07
C VAL A 92 6.26 8.98 -11.33
N ILE A 93 6.61 9.49 -12.51
CA ILE A 93 6.53 8.71 -13.76
C ILE A 93 7.42 7.47 -13.69
N LEU A 94 8.67 7.62 -13.23
CA LEU A 94 9.59 6.50 -13.10
C LEU A 94 9.05 5.44 -12.12
N GLU A 95 8.56 5.87 -10.96
CA GLU A 95 7.96 4.97 -9.97
C GLU A 95 6.72 4.25 -10.52
N GLN A 96 5.86 4.96 -11.24
CA GLN A 96 4.63 4.41 -11.83
C GLN A 96 4.91 3.45 -13.00
N LEU A 97 6.02 3.61 -13.72
CA LEU A 97 6.37 2.74 -14.85
C LEU A 97 7.27 1.56 -14.46
N SER A 98 7.96 1.63 -13.31
CA SER A 98 8.88 0.57 -12.88
C SER A 98 8.39 -0.16 -11.63
N VAL A 99 8.35 0.56 -10.50
CA VAL A 99 8.06 -0.03 -9.19
C VAL A 99 6.61 -0.44 -9.07
N SER A 100 5.67 0.38 -9.54
CA SER A 100 4.23 0.10 -9.44
C SER A 100 3.83 -1.22 -10.13
N PRO A 101 4.21 -1.49 -11.40
CA PRO A 101 4.01 -2.78 -12.04
C PRO A 101 4.59 -3.95 -11.25
N LEU A 102 5.86 -3.84 -10.85
CA LEU A 102 6.54 -4.90 -10.11
C LEU A 102 5.84 -5.19 -8.78
N ASN A 103 5.47 -4.15 -8.04
CA ASN A 103 4.79 -4.25 -6.77
C ASN A 103 3.42 -4.93 -6.90
N ASN A 104 2.62 -4.52 -7.89
CA ASN A 104 1.31 -5.11 -8.15
C ASN A 104 1.43 -6.59 -8.56
N LEU A 105 2.43 -6.92 -9.37
CA LEU A 105 2.69 -8.30 -9.80
C LEU A 105 3.06 -9.18 -8.61
N LEU A 106 4.03 -8.73 -7.80
CA LEU A 106 4.47 -9.44 -6.59
C LEU A 106 3.32 -9.59 -5.60
N PHE A 107 2.50 -8.56 -5.43
CA PHE A 107 1.32 -8.60 -4.57
C PHE A 107 0.34 -9.67 -5.05
N MET A 108 -0.02 -9.70 -6.35
CA MET A 108 -0.95 -10.71 -6.88
C MET A 108 -0.43 -12.13 -6.74
N ILE A 109 0.87 -12.36 -6.98
CA ILE A 109 1.50 -13.67 -6.81
C ILE A 109 1.49 -14.09 -5.34
N TYR A 110 1.97 -13.23 -4.44
CA TYR A 110 2.01 -13.51 -3.00
C TYR A 110 0.61 -13.75 -2.44
N TYR A 111 -0.35 -12.93 -2.84
CA TYR A 111 -1.74 -13.05 -2.42
C TYR A 111 -2.36 -14.39 -2.88
N GLY A 112 -2.25 -14.71 -4.17
CA GLY A 112 -2.81 -15.96 -4.68
C GLY A 112 -2.14 -17.21 -4.09
N PHE A 113 -0.81 -17.20 -4.01
CA PHE A 113 -0.04 -18.39 -3.66
C PHE A 113 0.12 -18.59 -2.15
N ILE A 114 0.44 -17.55 -1.38
CA ILE A 114 0.74 -17.67 0.06
C ILE A 114 -0.51 -17.44 0.92
N ILE A 115 -1.28 -16.39 0.59
CA ILE A 115 -2.47 -15.99 1.36
C ILE A 115 -3.63 -16.93 1.07
N GLU A 116 -4.00 -17.07 -0.21
CA GLU A 116 -5.15 -17.91 -0.62
C GLU A 116 -4.79 -19.39 -0.79
N ARG A 117 -3.50 -19.76 -0.82
CA ARG A 117 -3.01 -21.14 -1.05
C ARG A 117 -3.56 -21.77 -2.34
N ARG A 118 -3.74 -20.97 -3.39
CA ARG A 118 -4.15 -21.50 -4.68
C ARG A 118 -3.00 -22.23 -5.36
N PRO A 119 -3.27 -23.30 -6.13
CA PRO A 119 -2.29 -23.94 -7.00
C PRO A 119 -1.60 -22.92 -7.91
N TRP A 120 -0.31 -23.13 -8.19
CA TRP A 120 0.48 -22.21 -9.02
C TRP A 120 -0.16 -21.97 -10.41
N MET A 121 -0.78 -22.99 -10.99
CA MET A 121 -1.48 -22.87 -12.28
C MET A 121 -2.62 -21.85 -12.23
N ASP A 122 -3.41 -21.87 -11.16
CA ASP A 122 -4.52 -20.93 -10.96
C ASP A 122 -4.01 -19.50 -10.72
N VAL A 123 -2.93 -19.37 -9.95
CA VAL A 123 -2.28 -18.07 -9.69
C VAL A 123 -1.75 -17.49 -10.99
N LYS A 124 -1.03 -18.27 -11.79
CA LYS A 124 -0.49 -17.85 -13.08
C LYS A 124 -1.60 -17.45 -14.05
N ALA A 125 -2.67 -18.25 -14.13
CA ALA A 125 -3.82 -17.94 -14.98
C ALA A 125 -4.51 -16.63 -14.55
N ARG A 126 -4.73 -16.45 -13.25
CA ARG A 126 -5.31 -15.22 -12.68
C ARG A 126 -4.42 -14.00 -12.94
N VAL A 127 -3.12 -14.10 -12.69
CA VAL A 127 -2.17 -13.00 -12.94
C VAL A 127 -2.22 -12.63 -14.42
N LYS A 128 -2.11 -13.60 -15.34
CA LYS A 128 -2.17 -13.33 -16.78
C LYS A 128 -3.46 -12.61 -17.19
N LYS A 129 -4.59 -12.95 -16.57
CA LYS A 129 -5.90 -12.40 -16.89
C LYS A 129 -6.16 -11.03 -16.24
N GLU A 130 -5.92 -10.90 -14.94
CA GLU A 130 -6.37 -9.76 -14.14
C GLU A 130 -5.30 -8.68 -13.99
N TYR A 131 -4.01 -9.02 -14.13
CA TYR A 131 -2.91 -8.07 -13.93
C TYR A 131 -2.99 -6.83 -14.86
N PRO A 132 -3.31 -6.95 -16.17
CA PRO A 132 -3.42 -5.77 -17.02
C PRO A 132 -4.50 -4.79 -16.52
N LYS A 133 -5.63 -5.32 -16.03
CA LYS A 133 -6.72 -4.51 -15.47
C LYS A 133 -6.27 -3.84 -14.17
N VAL A 134 -5.62 -4.57 -13.27
CA VAL A 134 -5.08 -4.03 -12.01
C VAL A 134 -4.10 -2.89 -12.31
N GLN A 135 -3.19 -3.09 -13.27
CA GLN A 135 -2.21 -2.07 -13.62
C GLN A 135 -2.85 -0.84 -14.25
N MET A 136 -3.83 -1.02 -15.13
CA MET A 136 -4.56 0.08 -15.74
C MET A 136 -5.30 0.91 -14.69
N THR A 137 -5.98 0.25 -13.74
CA THR A 137 -6.65 0.95 -12.63
C THR A 137 -5.65 1.71 -11.74
N ALA A 138 -4.48 1.13 -11.46
CA ALA A 138 -3.45 1.82 -10.69
C ALA A 138 -2.95 3.08 -11.41
N TRP A 139 -2.72 3.01 -12.72
CA TRP A 139 -2.31 4.18 -13.50
C TRP A 139 -3.41 5.24 -13.57
N THR A 140 -4.64 4.88 -13.92
CA THR A 140 -5.71 5.89 -14.07
C THR A 140 -6.04 6.58 -12.75
N GLY A 141 -6.07 5.83 -11.63
CA GLY A 141 -6.30 6.40 -10.30
C GLY A 141 -5.16 7.31 -9.82
N ASN A 142 -3.92 6.82 -9.88
CA ASN A 142 -2.77 7.57 -9.34
C ASN A 142 -2.39 8.79 -10.21
N ILE A 143 -2.59 8.69 -11.53
CA ILE A 143 -2.36 9.82 -12.45
C ILE A 143 -3.39 10.92 -12.18
N SER A 144 -4.65 10.58 -11.92
CA SER A 144 -5.69 11.54 -11.57
C SER A 144 -5.35 12.30 -10.27
N GLU A 145 -4.90 11.59 -9.22
CA GLU A 145 -4.52 12.22 -7.96
C GLU A 145 -3.25 13.10 -8.10
N SER A 146 -2.28 12.65 -8.90
CA SER A 146 -1.06 13.42 -9.17
C SER A 146 -1.34 14.69 -9.97
N ALA A 147 -2.26 14.62 -10.94
CA ALA A 147 -2.69 15.78 -11.71
C ALA A 147 -3.40 16.81 -10.82
N SER A 148 -4.33 16.38 -9.96
CA SER A 148 -5.01 17.28 -9.00
C SER A 148 -4.03 18.06 -8.13
N LYS A 149 -3.00 17.40 -7.58
CA LYS A 149 -1.95 18.06 -6.77
C LYS A 149 -1.09 19.06 -7.56
N ILE A 150 -0.87 18.81 -8.85
CA ILE A 150 -0.09 19.70 -9.73
C ILE A 150 -0.91 20.92 -10.17
N TYR A 151 -2.21 20.73 -10.42
CA TYR A 151 -3.10 21.79 -10.91
C TYR A 151 -3.86 22.53 -9.81
N GLY A 152 -3.61 22.21 -8.53
CA GLY A 152 -4.24 22.87 -7.38
C GLY A 152 -5.75 22.63 -7.30
N ILE A 153 -6.24 21.54 -7.86
CA ILE A 153 -7.65 21.17 -7.87
C ILE A 153 -7.89 20.26 -6.65
N ALA A 154 -7.82 20.82 -5.44
CA ALA A 154 -8.10 20.11 -4.19
C ALA A 154 -8.78 21.06 -3.19
#